data_AF-A0A1G1H3S3-F1
#
_entry.id   AF-A0A1G1H3S3-F1
#
_cell.length_a   1.000
_cell.length_b   1.000
_cell.length_c   1.000
_cell.angle_alpha   90.00
_cell.angle_beta   90.00
_cell.angle_gamma   90.00
#
_symmetry.space_group_name_H-M   'P 1'
#
loop_
_entity.id
_entity.type
_entity.pdbx_description
1 polymer ?
#
loop_
_entity_poly.entity_id
_entity_poly.type
_entity_poly.pdbx_seq_one_letter_code
_entity_poly.pdbx_strand_id
1 'polypeptide(L)' 'MGWFYLCVAGLLEIGWAIGLKYTEGFSRPWPSAWTLLAMIGSFYFLALGLRTIPVGTGYAVWTGIGAVGTAVLGIALFA' A
#
# COMPACT_ATOMS: atom_id res chain seq x y z
N MET A 1 -0.27 -19.00 4.28
CA MET A 1 0.59 -17.82 4.50
C MET A 1 0.34 -16.68 3.49
N GLY A 2 -0.16 -16.93 2.27
CA GLY A 2 -0.40 -15.85 1.29
C GLY A 2 -1.35 -14.74 1.75
N TRP A 3 -2.40 -15.07 2.52
CA TRP A 3 -3.32 -14.08 3.08
C TRP A 3 -2.65 -13.10 4.06
N PHE A 4 -1.69 -13.59 4.86
CA PHE A 4 -0.91 -12.72 5.74
C PHE A 4 -0.08 -11.73 4.93
N TYR A 5 0.61 -12.20 3.89
CA TYR A 5 1.36 -11.32 2.98
C TYR A 5 0.46 -10.33 2.25
N LEU A 6 -0.76 -10.72 1.86
CA LEU A 6 -1.75 -9.82 1.26
C LEU A 6 -2.20 -8.72 2.22
N CYS A 7 -2.48 -9.05 3.48
CA CYS A 7 -2.83 -8.05 4.49
C CYS A 7 -1.68 -7.05 4.71
N VAL A 8 -0.44 -7.55 4.83
CA VAL A 8 0.74 -6.69 4.96
C VAL A 8 0.95 -5.82 3.72
N ALA A 9 0.76 -6.38 2.53
CA ALA A 9 0.82 -5.64 1.27
C ALA A 9 -0.21 -4.50 1.22
N GLY A 10 -1.46 -4.77 1.60
CA GLY A 10 -2.52 -3.75 1.64
C GLY A 10 -2.25 -2.66 2.68
N LEU A 11 -1.68 -3.00 3.85
CA LEU A 11 -1.29 -1.99 4.84
C LEU A 11 -0.15 -1.08 4.35
N LEU A 12 0.84 -1.66 3.67
CA LEU A 12 1.90 -0.88 3.03
C LEU A 12 1.35 -0.02 1.90
N GLU A 13 0.32 -0.49 1.19
CA GLU A 13 -0.37 0.27 0.15
C GLU A 13 -0.93 1.58 0.67
N ILE A 14 -1.66 1.51 1.79
CA ILE A 14 -2.18 2.69 2.48
C ILE A 14 -1.03 3.64 2.86
N GLY A 15 0.07 3.10 3.38
CA GLY A 15 1.23 3.86 3.80
C GLY A 15 1.88 4.69 2.68
N TRP A 16 2.12 4.09 1.51
CA TRP A 16 2.70 4.84 0.39
C TRP A 16 1.67 5.75 -0.30
N ALA A 17 0.40 5.37 -0.35
CA ALA A 17 -0.66 6.20 -0.92
C ALA A 17 -0.84 7.52 -0.13
N ILE A 18 -0.87 7.44 1.21
CA ILE A 18 -0.87 8.63 2.08
C ILE A 18 0.48 9.34 2.01
N GLY A 19 1.59 8.60 1.99
CA GLY A 19 2.94 9.13 1.88
C GLY A 19 3.14 10.04 0.66
N LEU A 20 2.55 9.71 -0.49
CA LEU A 20 2.58 10.54 -1.69
C LEU A 20 2.14 11.98 -1.44
N LYS A 21 1.10 12.19 -0.61
CA LYS A 21 0.64 13.54 -0.26
C LYS A 21 1.71 14.35 0.47
N TYR A 22 2.50 13.70 1.33
CA TYR A 22 3.58 14.32 2.10
C TYR A 22 4.88 14.54 1.30
N THR A 23 5.01 13.94 0.12
CA THR A 23 6.21 14.12 -0.71
C THR A 23 6.30 15.50 -1.37
N GLU A 24 5.18 16.25 -1.45
CA GLU A 24 5.07 17.50 -2.24
C GLU A 24 5.58 17.31 -3.68
N GLY A 25 5.10 16.26 -4.36
CA GLY A 25 5.55 15.93 -5.72
C GLY A 25 7.00 15.46 -5.76
N PHE A 26 7.42 14.67 -4.78
CA PHE A 26 8.79 14.18 -4.60
C PHE A 26 9.86 15.25 -4.29
N SER A 27 9.45 16.47 -3.94
CA SER A 27 10.36 17.55 -3.54
C SER A 27 11.01 17.29 -2.18
N ARG A 28 10.33 16.55 -1.29
CA ARG A 28 10.84 16.22 0.05
C ARG A 28 11.54 14.85 0.07
N PRO A 29 12.86 14.76 0.30
CA PRO A 29 13.61 13.51 0.13
C PRO A 29 13.24 12.43 1.15
N TRP A 30 12.98 12.81 2.41
CA TRP A 30 12.64 11.87 3.47
C TRP A 30 11.28 11.18 3.28
N PRO A 31 10.16 11.92 3.09
CA PRO A 31 8.86 11.32 2.77
C PRO A 31 8.89 10.50 1.47
N SER A 32 9.66 10.96 0.47
CA SER A 32 9.80 10.26 -0.80
C SER A 32 10.49 8.90 -0.65
N ALA A 33 11.58 8.84 0.13
CA ALA A 33 12.28 7.59 0.40
C ALA A 33 11.37 6.58 1.10
N TRP A 34 10.64 7.01 2.13
CA TRP A 34 9.70 6.13 2.84
C TRP A 34 8.55 5.66 1.95
N THR A 35 8.00 6.55 1.13
CA THR A 35 6.94 6.22 0.16
C THR A 35 7.42 5.17 -0.83
N LEU A 36 8.61 5.33 -1.39
CA LEU A 36 9.20 4.35 -2.33
C LEU A 36 9.49 3.00 -1.66
N LEU A 37 10.02 3.01 -0.43
CA LEU A 37 10.26 1.79 0.32
C LEU A 37 8.96 1.04 0.63
N ALA A 38 7.92 1.74 1.06
CA ALA A 38 6.60 1.16 1.30
C ALA A 38 5.96 0.65 0.00
N MET A 39 6.13 1.35 -1.12
CA MET A 39 5.64 0.91 -2.43
C MET A 39 6.33 -0.39 -2.88
N ILE A 40 7.65 -0.46 -2.81
CA ILE A 40 8.43 -1.66 -3.16
C ILE A 40 8.04 -2.82 -2.23
N GLY A 41 7.95 -2.56 -0.92
CA GLY A 41 7.51 -3.54 0.06
C GLY A 41 6.12 -4.08 -0.23
N SER A 42 5.16 -3.20 -0.53
CA SER A 42 3.78 -3.56 -0.88
C SER A 42 3.74 -4.54 -2.05
N PHE A 43 4.44 -4.22 -3.15
CA PHE A 43 4.50 -5.09 -4.31
C PHE A 43 5.21 -6.42 -4.04
N TYR A 44 6.27 -6.41 -3.24
CA TYR A 44 6.97 -7.63 -2.85
C TYR A 44 6.07 -8.59 -2.07
N PHE A 45 5.35 -8.10 -1.07
CA PHE A 45 4.43 -8.92 -0.29
C PHE A 45 3.21 -9.36 -1.10
N LEU A 46 2.71 -8.51 -2.01
CA LEU A 46 1.68 -8.91 -2.96
C LEU A 46 2.16 -10.09 -3.81
N ALA A 47 3.35 -9.99 -4.41
CA ALA A 47 3.92 -11.06 -5.22
C ALA A 47 4.08 -12.36 -4.44
N LEU A 48 4.46 -12.29 -3.16
CA LEU A 48 4.51 -13.47 -2.28
C LEU A 48 3.12 -14.05 -1.99
N GLY A 49 2.10 -13.21 -1.78
CA GLY A 49 0.72 -13.64 -1.59
C GLY A 49 0.15 -14.37 -2.81
N LEU A 50 0.42 -13.81 -3.99
CA LEU A 50 -0.03 -14.31 -5.28
C LEU A 50 0.59 -15.67 -5.69
N ARG A 51 1.66 -16.12 -5.03
CA ARG A 51 2.18 -17.49 -5.22
C ARG A 51 1.18 -18.57 -4.77
N THR A 52 0.25 -18.23 -3.89
CA THR A 52 -0.70 -19.18 -3.30
C THR A 52 -2.16 -18.81 -3.52
N ILE A 53 -2.43 -17.58 -3.94
CA ILE A 53 -3.78 -17.03 -4.10
C ILE A 53 -3.95 -16.63 -5.56
N PRO A 54 -5.10 -16.96 -6.19
CA PRO A 54 -5.39 -16.53 -7.55
C PRO A 54 -5.24 -15.01 -7.71
N VAL A 55 -4.61 -14.59 -8.81
CA VAL A 55 -4.29 -13.17 -9.07
C VAL A 55 -5.53 -12.28 -8.96
N GLY A 56 -6.67 -12.69 -9.53
CA GLY A 56 -7.91 -11.91 -9.44
C GLY A 56 -8.35 -11.66 -7.99
N THR A 57 -8.37 -12.71 -7.16
CA THR A 57 -8.75 -12.60 -5.74
C THR A 57 -7.73 -11.79 -4.96
N GLY A 58 -6.44 -12.07 -5.14
CA GLY A 58 -5.38 -11.37 -4.41
C GLY A 58 -5.34 -9.89 -4.75
N TYR A 59 -5.42 -9.53 -6.04
CA TYR A 59 -5.40 -8.14 -6.47
C TYR A 59 -6.64 -7.37 -6.01
N ALA A 60 -7.83 -7.97 -6.09
CA ALA A 60 -9.07 -7.35 -5.61
C ALA A 60 -9.04 -7.07 -4.10
N VAL A 61 -8.47 -7.99 -3.31
CA VAL A 61 -8.35 -7.80 -1.85
C VAL A 61 -7.29 -6.76 -1.51
N TRP A 62 -6.13 -6.79 -2.18
CA TRP A 62 -5.06 -5.81 -2.02
C TRP A 62 -5.58 -4.39 -2.28
N THR A 63 -6.12 -4.15 -3.48
CA THR A 63 -6.66 -2.82 -3.84
C THR A 63 -7.85 -2.42 -2.98
N GLY A 64 -8.69 -3.38 -2.55
CA GLY A 64 -9.80 -3.11 -1.64
C GLY A 64 -9.33 -2.58 -0.28
N ILE A 65 -8.31 -3.21 0.32
CA ILE A 65 -7.68 -2.76 1.57
C ILE A 65 -7.03 -1.39 1.36
N GLY A 66 -6.26 -1.24 0.30
CA GLY A 66 -5.59 0.02 -0.07
C GLY A 66 -6.57 1.17 -0.23
N ALA A 67 -7.64 0.98 -1.00
CA ALA A 67 -8.64 1.99 -1.27
C ALA A 67 -9.41 2.41 -0.02
N VAL A 68 -9.92 1.46 0.76
CA VAL A 68 -10.67 1.75 1.99
C VAL A 68 -9.77 2.44 3.02
N GLY A 69 -8.58 1.91 3.26
CA GLY A 69 -7.66 2.47 4.24
C GLY A 69 -7.13 3.85 3.86
N THR A 70 -6.83 4.06 2.57
CA THR A 70 -6.41 5.38 2.06
C THR A 70 -7.56 6.38 2.14
N ALA A 71 -8.80 5.99 1.84
CA ALA A 71 -9.95 6.87 1.99
C ALA A 71 -10.17 7.27 3.46
N VAL A 72 -10.16 6.30 4.38
CA VAL A 72 -10.35 6.56 5.81
C VAL A 72 -9.24 7.45 6.37
N LEU A 73 -7.97 7.13 6.12
CA LEU A 73 -6.85 7.96 6.58
C LEU A 73 -6.80 9.30 5.86
N GLY A 74 -7.18 9.35 4.60
CA GLY A 74 -7.25 10.59 3.82
C GLY A 74 -8.23 11.57 4.46
N ILE A 75 -9.42 11.10 4.86
CA ILE A 75 -10.38 11.90 5.61
C ILE A 75 -9.82 12.27 6.99
N ALA A 76 -9.28 11.31 7.73
CA ALA A 76 -8.82 11.57 9.10
C ALA A 76 -7.61 12.52 9.21
N LEU A 77 -6.73 12.56 8.19
CA LEU A 77 -5.49 13.34 8.20
C LEU A 77 -5.56 14.63 7.37
N PHE A 78 -6.45 14.71 6.37
CA PHE A 78 -6.46 15.79 5.39
C PHE A 78 -7.83 16.46 5.17
N ALA A 79 -8.90 16.00 5.80
CA ALA A 79 -10.20 16.69 5.83
C ALA A 79 -10.37 17.45 7.16
#